data_AF-A0A9E0YHK6-F1
#
_entry.id   AF-A0A9E0YHK6-F1
#
_cell.length_a   1.000
_cell.length_b   1.000
_cell.length_c   1.000
_cell.angle_alpha   90.00
_cell.angle_beta   90.00
_cell.angle_gamma   90.00
#
_symmetry.space_group_name_H-M   'P 1'
#
loop_
_entity.id
_entity.type
_entity.pdbx_description
1 polymer ?
#
loop_
_entity_poly.entity_id
_entity_poly.type
_entity_poly.pdbx_seq_one_letter_code
_entity_poly.pdbx_strand_id
1 'polypeptide(L)'
;KEQKKPIFLLDESPGRRATFFASSSDAIKLIEMQGRHRARVREARSEESRLASQSARLQQRLMTLAPLDELEDQIKGLEAEHEAIGQLARHLSELDRHVDAMIRTEHMVKKHADLAGAVASLAPPPELAETGSLAWMIRQMNYQSRRIKKESEAAKAVSRVPAPPEMADVGRLSGLISQMQRISASVDKAAARGRVLSDCPAPPEMIDIAGLRRHIESMEKAGKSLQKRSGELEEAETRLVEAEKALRRFIDAHNICPTCGQPMDADRVLDQFHGTGEQAGQ
;
A
#
# COMPACT_ATOMS: atom_id res chain seq x y z
N LYS A 1 27.26 151.06 -52.58
CA LYS A 1 27.26 150.88 -51.11
C LYS A 1 28.21 149.74 -50.80
N GLU A 2 29.40 150.10 -50.37
CA GLU A 2 30.62 149.28 -50.40
C GLU A 2 30.58 148.13 -49.40
N GLN A 3 30.66 146.93 -49.96
CA GLN A 3 30.93 145.70 -49.22
C GLN A 3 32.47 145.60 -49.11
N LYS A 4 33.01 145.74 -47.91
CA LYS A 4 34.45 145.62 -47.63
C LYS A 4 34.95 144.22 -48.01
N LYS A 5 35.45 144.09 -49.23
CA LYS A 5 36.18 142.90 -49.70
C LYS A 5 37.51 142.85 -48.94
N PRO A 6 37.91 141.70 -48.37
CA PRO A 6 39.19 141.60 -47.70
C PRO A 6 40.31 141.86 -48.72
N ILE A 7 41.14 142.87 -48.42
CA ILE A 7 42.20 143.45 -49.27
C ILE A 7 43.41 142.51 -49.47
N PHE A 8 43.41 141.36 -48.81
CA PHE A 8 44.49 140.40 -48.87
C PHE A 8 44.19 139.43 -50.02
N LEU A 9 45.10 139.35 -51.00
CA LEU A 9 45.14 138.38 -52.13
C LEU A 9 44.68 138.87 -53.53
N LEU A 10 44.66 140.17 -53.84
CA LEU A 10 44.38 140.63 -55.22
C LEU A 10 45.64 140.81 -56.10
N ASP A 11 46.84 140.95 -55.53
CA ASP A 11 48.11 141.10 -56.28
C ASP A 11 49.06 139.89 -56.18
N GLU A 12 48.61 138.76 -55.62
CA GLU A 12 49.45 137.57 -55.41
C GLU A 12 49.11 136.39 -56.34
N SER A 13 50.13 135.62 -56.71
CA SER A 13 50.00 134.52 -57.69
C SER A 13 48.94 133.48 -57.26
N PRO A 14 48.27 132.79 -58.20
CA PRO A 14 47.25 131.79 -57.90
C PRO A 14 47.69 130.73 -56.88
N GLY A 15 48.99 130.39 -56.87
CA GLY A 15 49.59 129.48 -55.90
C GLY A 15 49.53 129.99 -54.46
N ARG A 16 49.87 131.26 -54.20
CA ARG A 16 49.85 131.85 -52.84
C ARG A 16 48.43 131.94 -52.27
N ARG A 17 47.44 132.22 -53.12
CA ARG A 17 46.02 132.18 -52.75
C ARG A 17 45.56 130.79 -52.37
N ALA A 18 45.92 129.79 -53.17
CA ALA A 18 45.62 128.39 -52.88
C ALA A 18 46.29 127.95 -51.56
N THR A 19 47.51 128.41 -51.26
CA THR A 19 48.18 128.15 -49.98
C THR A 19 47.48 128.84 -48.80
N PHE A 20 46.94 130.05 -48.96
CA PHE A 20 46.19 130.73 -47.90
C PHE A 20 44.82 130.09 -47.65
N PHE A 21 44.11 129.68 -48.71
CA PHE A 21 42.87 128.89 -48.59
C PHE A 21 43.12 127.47 -48.07
N ALA A 22 44.24 126.83 -48.42
CA ALA A 22 44.67 125.56 -47.85
C ALA A 22 45.03 125.71 -46.36
N SER A 23 45.78 126.75 -46.00
CA SER A 23 46.15 127.06 -44.61
C SER A 23 44.94 127.42 -43.76
N SER A 24 43.95 128.12 -44.31
CA SER A 24 42.70 128.42 -43.60
C SER A 24 41.75 127.21 -43.55
N SER A 25 41.70 126.37 -44.58
CA SER A 25 40.95 125.11 -44.56
C SER A 25 41.55 124.10 -43.56
N ASP A 26 42.88 124.02 -43.48
CA ASP A 26 43.59 123.20 -42.49
C ASP A 26 43.41 123.76 -41.07
N ALA A 27 43.43 125.09 -40.90
CA ALA A 27 43.09 125.71 -39.62
C ALA A 27 41.66 125.40 -39.17
N ILE A 28 40.68 125.40 -40.09
CA ILE A 28 39.29 125.01 -39.81
C ILE A 28 39.22 123.54 -39.38
N LYS A 29 39.89 122.63 -40.10
CA LYS A 29 39.95 121.20 -39.74
C LYS A 29 40.63 120.97 -38.40
N LEU A 30 41.68 121.72 -38.07
CA LEU A 30 42.34 121.67 -36.76
C LEU A 30 41.41 122.12 -35.63
N ILE A 31 40.63 123.19 -35.83
CA ILE A 31 39.61 123.65 -34.87
C ILE A 31 38.52 122.58 -34.69
N GLU A 32 38.08 121.93 -35.77
CA GLU A 32 37.10 120.84 -35.71
C GLU A 32 37.66 119.61 -34.97
N MET A 33 38.91 119.22 -35.22
CA MET A 33 39.58 118.13 -34.50
C MET A 33 39.77 118.48 -33.01
N GLN A 34 40.16 119.71 -32.69
CA GLN A 34 40.22 120.19 -31.30
C GLN A 34 38.83 120.18 -30.65
N GLY A 35 37.77 120.55 -31.38
CA GLY A 35 36.38 120.48 -30.93
C GLY A 35 35.94 119.03 -30.64
N ARG A 36 36.19 118.10 -31.57
CA ARG A 36 35.92 116.67 -31.38
C ARG A 36 36.72 116.07 -30.24
N HIS A 37 37.99 116.44 -30.09
CA HIS A 37 38.82 115.99 -28.98
C HIS A 37 38.29 116.51 -27.64
N ARG A 38 37.95 117.81 -27.54
CA ARG A 38 37.31 118.39 -26.35
C ARG A 38 35.97 117.71 -26.01
N ALA A 39 35.16 117.40 -27.02
CA ALA A 39 33.90 116.68 -26.85
C ALA A 39 34.12 115.26 -26.32
N ARG A 40 35.04 114.48 -26.91
CA ARG A 40 35.40 113.13 -26.43
C ARG A 40 35.96 113.15 -25.02
N VAL A 41 36.83 114.11 -24.70
CA VAL A 41 37.39 114.27 -23.35
C VAL A 41 36.28 114.62 -22.35
N ARG A 42 35.31 115.46 -22.73
CA ARG A 42 34.17 115.80 -21.88
C ARG A 42 33.24 114.60 -21.65
N GLU A 43 32.94 113.83 -22.69
CA GLU A 43 32.12 112.61 -22.59
C GLU A 43 32.79 111.55 -21.73
N ALA A 44 34.08 111.27 -21.97
CA ALA A 44 34.87 110.35 -21.15
C ALA A 44 34.90 110.77 -19.67
N ARG A 45 35.09 112.08 -19.39
CA ARG A 45 35.02 112.61 -18.01
C ARG A 45 33.62 112.47 -17.40
N SER A 46 32.57 112.65 -18.19
CA SER A 46 31.19 112.47 -17.72
C SER A 46 30.90 111.01 -17.37
N GLU A 47 31.35 110.08 -18.21
CA GLU A 47 31.22 108.64 -17.97
C GLU A 47 32.07 108.19 -16.78
N GLU A 48 33.30 108.68 -16.65
CA GLU A 48 34.16 108.44 -15.50
C GLU A 48 33.46 108.89 -14.20
N SER A 49 32.88 110.09 -14.18
CA SER A 49 32.13 110.59 -13.02
C SER A 49 30.88 109.75 -12.71
N ARG A 50 30.14 109.29 -13.73
CA ARG A 50 28.98 108.41 -13.57
C ARG A 50 29.38 107.07 -12.97
N LEU A 51 30.43 106.44 -13.50
CA LEU A 51 30.94 105.15 -13.03
C LEU A 51 31.53 105.26 -11.62
N ALA A 52 32.26 106.34 -11.32
CA ALA A 52 32.75 106.61 -9.97
C ALA A 52 31.60 106.74 -8.96
N SER A 53 30.54 107.46 -9.33
CA SER A 53 29.35 107.60 -8.47
C SER A 53 28.61 106.26 -8.28
N GLN A 54 28.50 105.45 -9.33
CA GLN A 54 27.90 104.11 -9.24
C GLN A 54 28.74 103.17 -8.38
N SER A 55 30.06 103.19 -8.54
CA SER A 55 31.00 102.40 -7.74
C SER A 55 30.90 102.76 -6.26
N ALA A 56 30.91 104.06 -5.94
CA ALA A 56 30.74 104.54 -4.56
C ALA A 56 29.41 104.09 -3.96
N ARG A 57 28.30 104.18 -4.71
CA ARG A 57 26.99 103.71 -4.25
C ARG A 57 26.95 102.20 -4.01
N LEU A 58 27.59 101.40 -4.87
CA LEU A 58 27.66 99.95 -4.70
C LEU A 58 28.55 99.57 -3.52
N GLN A 59 29.69 100.24 -3.33
CA GLN A 59 30.54 100.06 -2.16
C GLN A 59 29.78 100.37 -0.87
N GLN A 60 29.03 101.47 -0.83
CA GLN A 60 28.20 101.80 0.33
C GLN A 60 27.15 100.72 0.62
N ARG A 61 26.50 100.17 -0.41
CA ARG A 61 25.53 99.07 -0.25
C ARG A 61 26.19 97.78 0.24
N LEU A 62 27.39 97.46 -0.24
CA LEU A 62 28.14 96.30 0.27
C LEU A 62 28.54 96.50 1.74
N MET A 63 28.97 97.71 2.12
CA MET A 63 29.27 98.02 3.52
C MET A 63 28.05 97.90 4.43
N THR A 64 26.85 98.26 3.95
CA THR A 64 25.61 98.05 4.74
C THR A 64 25.26 96.57 4.91
N LEU A 65 25.77 95.69 4.05
CA LEU A 65 25.52 94.24 4.10
C LEU A 65 26.63 93.47 4.82
N ALA A 66 27.77 94.09 5.12
CA ALA A 66 28.88 93.45 5.84
C ALA A 66 28.48 92.79 7.18
N PRO A 67 27.53 93.34 7.97
CA PRO A 67 27.07 92.67 9.20
C PRO A 67 26.29 91.36 8.96
N LEU A 68 25.92 91.02 7.72
CA LEU A 68 25.27 89.74 7.42
C LEU A 68 26.20 88.56 7.63
N ASP A 69 27.51 88.74 7.43
CA ASP A 69 28.50 87.67 7.65
C ASP A 69 28.57 87.30 9.15
N GLU A 70 28.52 88.32 10.02
CA GLU A 70 28.45 88.12 11.47
C GLU A 70 27.14 87.42 11.89
N LEU A 71 26.02 87.76 11.25
CA LEU A 71 24.74 87.09 11.48
C LEU A 71 24.75 85.64 10.99
N GLU A 72 25.42 85.35 9.87
CA GLU A 72 25.57 83.99 9.36
C GLU A 72 26.35 83.12 10.37
N ASP A 73 27.43 83.65 10.94
CA ASP A 73 28.22 82.95 11.96
C ASP A 73 27.42 82.77 13.27
N GLN A 74 26.63 83.77 13.68
CA GLN A 74 25.74 83.66 14.83
C GLN A 74 24.65 82.59 14.62
N ILE A 75 24.04 82.53 13.43
CA ILE A 75 23.03 81.52 13.10
C ILE A 75 23.65 80.13 13.14
N LYS A 76 24.83 79.94 12.53
CA LYS A 76 25.55 78.65 12.59
C LYS A 76 25.86 78.23 14.03
N GLY A 77 26.24 79.18 14.89
CA GLY A 77 26.46 78.94 16.32
C GLY A 77 25.18 78.49 17.02
N LEU A 78 24.08 79.21 16.82
CA LEU A 78 22.78 78.87 17.41
C LEU A 78 22.22 77.53 16.91
N GLU A 79 22.43 77.19 15.64
CA GLU A 79 22.04 75.89 15.08
C GLU A 79 22.84 74.74 15.72
N ALA A 80 24.15 74.93 15.92
CA ALA A 80 24.99 73.95 16.60
C ALA A 80 24.58 73.77 18.08
N GLU A 81 24.30 74.87 18.78
CA GLU A 81 23.77 74.82 20.14
C GLU A 81 22.40 74.13 20.22
N HIS A 82 21.50 74.43 19.27
CA HIS A 82 20.19 73.80 19.21
C HIS A 82 20.29 72.29 18.98
N GLU A 83 21.17 71.84 18.08
CA GLU A 83 21.39 70.41 17.86
C GLU A 83 21.98 69.74 19.10
N ALA A 84 22.92 70.39 19.80
CA ALA A 84 23.48 69.88 21.05
C ALA A 84 22.40 69.73 22.15
N ILE A 85 21.51 70.72 22.28
CA ILE A 85 20.37 70.65 23.20
C ILE A 85 19.42 69.52 22.80
N GLY A 86 19.15 69.35 21.50
CA GLY A 86 18.34 68.26 20.97
C GLY A 86 18.92 66.88 21.31
N GLN A 87 20.24 66.71 21.20
CA GLN A 87 20.93 65.48 21.58
C GLN A 87 20.82 65.21 23.09
N LEU A 88 21.04 66.23 23.93
CA LEU A 88 20.88 66.11 25.37
C LEU A 88 19.46 65.73 25.77
N ALA A 89 18.43 66.32 25.14
CA ALA A 89 17.03 65.98 25.40
C ALA A 89 16.69 64.52 25.04
N ARG A 90 17.27 64.01 23.94
CA ARG A 90 17.14 62.59 23.55
C ARG A 90 17.79 61.68 24.61
N HIS A 91 18.99 62.03 25.08
CA HIS A 91 19.68 61.27 26.13
C HIS A 91 18.94 61.27 27.46
N LEU A 92 18.39 62.41 27.88
CA LEU A 92 17.55 62.49 29.09
C LEU A 92 16.31 61.58 28.96
N SER A 93 15.65 61.61 27.80
CA SER A 93 14.50 60.74 27.55
C SER A 93 14.85 59.24 27.58
N GLU A 94 16.06 58.88 27.16
CA GLU A 94 16.56 57.51 27.25
C GLU A 94 16.86 57.10 28.70
N LEU A 95 17.51 57.98 29.47
CA LEU A 95 17.76 57.77 30.89
C LEU A 95 16.46 57.61 31.69
N ASP A 96 15.44 58.44 31.42
CA ASP A 96 14.13 58.31 32.08
C ASP A 96 13.50 56.93 31.83
N ARG A 97 13.60 56.42 30.59
CA ARG A 97 13.12 55.05 30.28
C ARG A 97 13.88 53.98 31.05
N HIS A 98 15.19 54.15 31.24
CA HIS A 98 15.99 53.23 32.05
C HIS A 98 15.60 53.29 33.52
N VAL A 99 15.37 54.48 34.08
CA VAL A 99 14.89 54.65 35.45
C VAL A 99 13.53 53.96 35.64
N ASP A 100 12.58 54.18 34.72
CA ASP A 100 11.27 53.51 34.75
C ASP A 100 11.37 51.99 34.64
N ALA A 101 12.32 51.48 33.85
CA ALA A 101 12.59 50.05 33.75
C ALA A 101 13.14 49.51 35.08
N MET A 102 14.10 50.21 35.69
CA MET A 102 14.69 49.82 36.98
C MET A 102 13.63 49.78 38.08
N ILE A 103 12.78 50.81 38.20
CA ILE A 103 11.69 50.86 39.19
C ILE A 103 10.73 49.67 39.00
N ARG A 104 10.37 49.33 37.75
CA ARG A 104 9.52 48.16 37.47
C ARG A 104 10.17 46.85 37.89
N THR A 105 11.47 46.67 37.60
CA THR A 105 12.19 45.47 38.01
C THR A 105 12.34 45.37 39.52
N GLU A 106 12.57 46.48 40.22
CA GLU A 106 12.62 46.53 41.68
C GLU A 106 11.29 46.09 42.29
N HIS A 107 10.16 46.61 41.79
CA HIS A 107 8.83 46.17 42.23
C HIS A 107 8.59 44.68 41.98
N MET A 108 9.02 44.14 40.84
CA MET A 108 8.91 42.71 40.54
C MET A 108 9.74 41.87 41.50
N VAL A 109 11.00 42.25 41.74
CA VAL A 109 11.88 41.58 42.70
C VAL A 109 11.27 41.61 44.09
N LYS A 110 10.76 42.75 44.55
CA LYS A 110 10.07 42.88 45.84
C LYS A 110 8.87 41.95 45.94
N LYS A 111 7.99 41.94 44.93
CA LYS A 111 6.83 41.03 44.87
C LYS A 111 7.25 39.57 44.93
N HIS A 112 8.31 39.19 44.21
CA HIS A 112 8.82 37.82 44.23
C HIS A 112 9.46 37.48 45.58
N ALA A 113 10.16 38.41 46.22
CA ALA A 113 10.70 38.25 47.56
C ALA A 113 9.59 38.07 48.61
N ASP A 114 8.53 38.89 48.54
CA ASP A 114 7.35 38.79 49.41
C ASP A 114 6.65 37.44 49.21
N LEU A 115 6.46 37.00 47.95
CA LEU A 115 5.85 35.70 47.65
C LEU A 115 6.74 34.54 48.11
N ALA A 116 8.06 34.63 47.90
CA ALA A 116 9.00 33.63 48.37
C ALA A 116 8.97 33.54 49.90
N GLY A 117 8.92 34.68 50.62
CA GLY A 117 8.77 34.71 52.07
C GLY A 117 7.45 34.11 52.54
N ALA A 118 6.34 34.44 51.89
CA ALA A 118 5.03 33.87 52.21
C ALA A 118 5.02 32.34 52.02
N VAL A 119 5.59 31.85 50.91
CA VAL A 119 5.64 30.42 50.58
C VAL A 119 6.68 29.67 51.42
N ALA A 120 7.76 30.31 51.85
CA ALA A 120 8.80 29.68 52.68
C ALA A 120 8.27 29.15 54.02
N SER A 121 7.20 29.74 54.55
CA SER A 121 6.54 29.29 55.78
C SER A 121 5.50 28.19 55.58
N LEU A 122 5.11 27.90 54.33
CA LEU A 122 4.19 26.82 54.02
C LEU A 122 4.93 25.49 54.16
N ALA A 123 4.26 24.51 54.79
CA ALA A 123 4.74 23.14 54.78
C ALA A 123 4.93 22.69 53.32
N PRO A 124 5.97 21.88 53.02
CA PRO A 124 6.15 21.34 51.68
C PRO A 124 4.85 20.68 51.22
N PRO A 125 4.47 20.84 49.94
CA PRO A 125 3.25 20.21 49.43
C PRO A 125 3.31 18.72 49.75
N PRO A 126 2.19 18.11 50.17
CA PRO A 126 2.15 16.69 50.46
C PRO A 126 2.66 15.92 49.25
N GLU A 127 3.47 14.90 49.47
CA GLU A 127 3.92 14.02 48.40
C GLU A 127 2.69 13.46 47.68
N LEU A 128 2.51 13.86 46.43
CA LEU A 128 1.44 13.32 45.60
C LEU A 128 1.74 11.84 45.41
N ALA A 129 0.84 10.98 45.88
CA ALA A 129 0.95 9.54 45.69
C ALA A 129 1.19 9.21 44.21
N GLU A 130 1.97 8.16 43.93
CA GLU A 130 2.30 7.75 42.57
C GLU A 130 1.03 7.56 41.72
N THR A 131 0.75 8.51 40.83
CA THR A 131 -0.43 8.50 39.95
C THR A 131 -0.28 7.52 38.78
N GLY A 132 0.82 6.78 38.70
CA GLY A 132 1.11 5.84 37.62
C GLY A 132 0.06 4.74 37.49
N SER A 133 -0.43 4.21 38.62
CA SER A 133 -1.49 3.19 38.66
C SER A 133 -2.81 3.72 38.11
N LEU A 134 -3.22 4.93 38.52
CA LEU A 134 -4.41 5.61 38.03
C LEU A 134 -4.28 5.96 36.54
N ALA A 135 -3.14 6.49 36.11
CA ALA A 135 -2.88 6.81 34.71
C ALA A 135 -2.88 5.56 33.81
N TRP A 136 -2.36 4.43 34.31
CA TRP A 136 -2.45 3.15 33.62
C TRP A 136 -3.90 2.66 33.54
N MET A 137 -4.66 2.73 34.63
CA MET A 137 -6.06 2.31 34.67
C MET A 137 -6.93 3.15 33.71
N ILE A 138 -6.74 4.47 33.67
CA ILE A 138 -7.42 5.36 32.71
C ILE A 138 -7.07 4.96 31.28
N ARG A 139 -5.80 4.67 30.97
CA ARG A 139 -5.39 4.20 29.64
C ARG A 139 -6.05 2.87 29.28
N GLN A 140 -6.10 1.92 30.21
CA GLN A 140 -6.76 0.63 29.99
C GLN A 140 -8.27 0.79 29.77
N MET A 141 -8.96 1.59 30.58
CA MET A 141 -10.39 1.86 30.41
C MET A 141 -10.68 2.49 29.03
N ASN A 142 -9.88 3.47 28.62
CA ASN A 142 -10.01 4.10 27.31
C ASN A 142 -9.76 3.11 26.17
N TYR A 143 -8.77 2.22 26.30
CA TYR A 143 -8.49 1.18 25.32
C TYR A 143 -9.66 0.19 25.19
N GLN A 144 -10.18 -0.32 26.31
CA GLN A 144 -11.30 -1.26 26.29
C GLN A 144 -12.58 -0.61 25.78
N SER A 145 -12.86 0.66 26.14
CA SER A 145 -14.01 1.40 25.64
C SER A 145 -13.99 1.55 24.12
N ARG A 146 -12.82 1.85 23.54
CA ARG A 146 -12.64 1.90 22.08
C ARG A 146 -12.86 0.55 21.41
N ARG A 147 -12.38 -0.55 22.03
CA ARG A 147 -12.61 -1.91 21.52
C ARG A 147 -14.08 -2.28 21.54
N ILE A 148 -14.76 -2.07 22.65
CA ILE A 148 -16.21 -2.34 22.78
C ILE A 148 -16.99 -1.58 21.72
N LYS A 149 -16.66 -0.29 21.51
CA LYS A 149 -17.32 0.51 20.47
C LYS A 149 -17.12 -0.10 19.07
N LYS A 150 -15.88 -0.42 18.70
CA LYS A 150 -15.54 -1.04 17.42
C LYS A 150 -16.27 -2.37 17.21
N GLU A 151 -16.23 -3.26 18.19
CA GLU A 151 -16.92 -4.55 18.11
C GLU A 151 -18.44 -4.38 18.05
N SER A 152 -19.01 -3.41 18.77
CA SER A 152 -20.44 -3.13 18.70
C SER A 152 -20.87 -2.61 17.32
N GLU A 153 -20.03 -1.80 16.67
CA GLU A 153 -20.25 -1.31 15.31
C GLU A 153 -20.12 -2.45 14.30
N ALA A 154 -19.12 -3.33 14.46
CA ALA A 154 -18.96 -4.52 13.63
C ALA A 154 -20.15 -5.48 13.78
N ALA A 155 -20.60 -5.75 15.01
CA ALA A 155 -21.77 -6.59 15.27
C ALA A 155 -23.04 -6.00 14.63
N LYS A 156 -23.24 -4.67 14.72
CA LYS A 156 -24.35 -3.97 14.03
C LYS A 156 -24.25 -4.05 12.51
N ALA A 157 -23.04 -4.03 11.96
CA ALA A 157 -22.84 -4.19 10.52
C ALA A 157 -23.15 -5.61 10.06
N VAL A 158 -22.66 -6.62 10.79
CA VAL A 158 -22.91 -8.04 10.50
C VAL A 158 -24.38 -8.39 10.68
N SER A 159 -25.08 -7.83 11.68
CA SER A 159 -26.52 -8.08 11.88
C SER A 159 -27.40 -7.54 10.75
N ARG A 160 -26.88 -6.66 9.87
CA ARG A 160 -27.58 -6.13 8.69
C ARG A 160 -27.33 -6.97 7.44
N VAL A 161 -26.35 -7.87 7.46
CA VAL A 161 -26.10 -8.75 6.32
C VAL A 161 -27.25 -9.75 6.27
N PRO A 162 -28.01 -9.82 5.15
CA PRO A 162 -29.05 -10.82 5.01
C PRO A 162 -28.43 -12.21 5.15
N ALA A 163 -29.22 -13.17 5.66
CA ALA A 163 -28.77 -14.55 5.75
C ALA A 163 -28.14 -14.97 4.41
N PRO A 164 -26.97 -15.64 4.42
CA PRO A 164 -26.35 -16.08 3.19
C PRO A 164 -27.35 -16.90 2.38
N PRO A 165 -27.36 -16.77 1.04
CA PRO A 165 -28.26 -17.56 0.21
C PRO A 165 -28.08 -19.03 0.55
N GLU A 166 -29.19 -19.79 0.57
CA GLU A 166 -29.14 -21.23 0.77
C GLU A 166 -28.15 -21.84 -0.23
N MET A 167 -27.11 -22.51 0.28
CA MET A 167 -26.16 -23.18 -0.59
C MET A 167 -26.91 -24.23 -1.40
N ALA A 168 -26.78 -24.17 -2.72
CA ALA A 168 -27.37 -25.15 -3.61
C ALA A 168 -27.01 -26.58 -3.18
N ASP A 169 -27.94 -27.53 -3.34
CA ASP A 169 -27.81 -28.92 -2.91
C ASP A 169 -26.50 -29.57 -3.40
N VAL A 170 -25.52 -29.62 -2.51
CA VAL A 170 -24.20 -30.23 -2.72
C VAL A 170 -24.30 -31.75 -2.82
N GLY A 171 -25.43 -32.34 -2.40
CA GLY A 171 -25.71 -33.77 -2.48
C GLY A 171 -25.78 -34.26 -3.92
N ARG A 172 -26.34 -33.47 -4.85
CA ARG A 172 -26.35 -33.80 -6.29
C ARG A 172 -24.94 -33.88 -6.88
N LEU A 173 -24.09 -32.91 -6.55
CA LEU A 173 -22.69 -32.88 -6.97
C LEU A 173 -21.88 -34.03 -6.37
N SER A 174 -22.04 -34.29 -5.07
CA SER A 174 -21.39 -35.42 -4.38
C SER A 174 -21.83 -36.78 -4.94
N GLY A 175 -23.12 -36.92 -5.26
CA GLY A 175 -23.68 -38.11 -5.91
C GLY A 175 -23.09 -38.34 -7.30
N LEU A 176 -22.97 -37.28 -8.10
CA LEU A 176 -22.35 -37.34 -9.43
C LEU A 176 -20.87 -37.75 -9.34
N ILE A 177 -20.11 -37.14 -8.42
CA ILE A 177 -18.69 -37.49 -8.19
C ILE A 177 -18.57 -38.97 -7.79
N SER A 178 -19.40 -39.43 -6.87
CA SER A 178 -19.41 -40.84 -6.42
C SER A 178 -19.80 -41.81 -7.54
N GLN A 179 -20.70 -41.40 -8.44
CA GLN A 179 -21.06 -42.18 -9.62
C GLN A 179 -19.90 -42.25 -10.62
N MET A 180 -19.25 -41.12 -10.91
CA MET A 180 -18.08 -41.07 -11.79
C MET A 180 -16.93 -41.94 -11.26
N GLN A 181 -16.65 -41.91 -9.95
CA GLN A 181 -15.63 -42.75 -9.32
C GLN A 181 -15.96 -44.24 -9.43
N ARG A 182 -17.23 -44.64 -9.21
CA ARG A 182 -17.67 -46.04 -9.38
C ARG A 182 -17.52 -46.51 -10.82
N ILE A 183 -17.89 -45.68 -11.79
CA ILE A 183 -17.75 -46.00 -13.21
C ILE A 183 -16.27 -46.13 -13.56
N SER A 184 -15.41 -45.19 -13.15
CA SER A 184 -13.96 -45.26 -13.37
C SER A 184 -13.37 -46.55 -12.82
N ALA A 185 -13.66 -46.89 -11.55
CA ALA A 185 -13.17 -48.12 -10.94
C ALA A 185 -13.68 -49.39 -11.66
N SER A 186 -14.90 -49.36 -12.20
CA SER A 186 -15.44 -50.46 -13.01
C SER A 186 -14.68 -50.60 -14.33
N VAL A 187 -14.41 -49.49 -15.01
CA VAL A 187 -13.60 -49.45 -16.24
C VAL A 187 -12.20 -49.97 -15.97
N ASP A 188 -11.55 -49.55 -14.88
CA ASP A 188 -10.22 -50.02 -14.51
C ASP A 188 -10.19 -51.52 -14.22
N LYS A 189 -11.21 -52.05 -13.52
CA LYS A 189 -11.37 -53.49 -13.27
C LYS A 189 -11.59 -54.26 -14.57
N ALA A 190 -12.45 -53.75 -15.46
CA ALA A 190 -12.70 -54.38 -16.76
C ALA A 190 -11.44 -54.39 -17.63
N ALA A 191 -10.69 -53.29 -17.66
CA ALA A 191 -9.41 -53.19 -18.36
C ALA A 191 -8.37 -54.15 -17.77
N ALA A 192 -8.29 -54.28 -16.44
CA ALA A 192 -7.42 -55.23 -15.79
C ALA A 192 -7.79 -56.69 -16.13
N ARG A 193 -9.08 -57.04 -16.12
CA ARG A 193 -9.56 -58.35 -16.56
C ARG A 193 -9.23 -58.60 -18.04
N GLY A 194 -9.42 -57.61 -18.89
CA GLY A 194 -9.06 -57.68 -20.31
C GLY A 194 -7.58 -58.01 -20.51
N ARG A 195 -6.68 -57.36 -19.76
CA ARG A 195 -5.23 -57.66 -19.79
C ARG A 195 -4.90 -59.09 -19.34
N VAL A 196 -5.54 -59.58 -18.27
CA VAL A 196 -5.31 -60.96 -17.82
C VAL A 196 -5.84 -61.97 -18.84
N LEU A 197 -6.98 -61.69 -19.46
CA LEU A 197 -7.57 -62.56 -20.47
C LEU A 197 -6.83 -62.53 -21.81
N SER A 198 -6.20 -61.40 -22.18
CA SER A 198 -5.37 -61.32 -23.39
C SER A 198 -4.11 -62.18 -23.31
N ASP A 199 -3.60 -62.40 -22.10
CA ASP A 199 -2.39 -63.18 -21.85
C ASP A 199 -2.68 -64.67 -21.60
N CYS A 200 -3.96 -65.06 -21.57
CA CYS A 200 -4.34 -66.44 -21.33
C CYS A 200 -4.15 -67.26 -22.61
N PRO A 201 -3.40 -68.39 -22.59
CA PRO A 201 -3.23 -69.24 -23.76
C PRO A 201 -4.59 -69.78 -24.21
N ALA A 202 -4.70 -70.09 -25.51
CA ALA A 202 -5.92 -70.67 -26.07
C ALA A 202 -6.37 -71.88 -25.22
N PRO A 203 -7.68 -71.98 -24.90
CA PRO A 203 -8.17 -73.05 -24.05
C PRO A 203 -7.78 -74.40 -24.65
N PRO A 204 -7.30 -75.36 -23.82
CA PRO A 204 -6.87 -76.65 -24.32
C PRO A 204 -8.01 -77.36 -25.05
N GLU A 205 -7.69 -78.06 -26.13
CA GLU A 205 -8.67 -78.84 -26.88
C GLU A 205 -9.31 -79.88 -25.96
N MET A 206 -10.64 -79.95 -25.96
CA MET A 206 -11.38 -80.86 -25.10
C MET A 206 -11.04 -82.31 -25.47
N ILE A 207 -10.47 -83.04 -24.51
CA ILE A 207 -10.13 -84.46 -24.66
C ILE A 207 -11.40 -85.27 -24.90
N ASP A 208 -11.33 -86.20 -25.85
CA ASP A 208 -12.45 -87.06 -26.24
C ASP A 208 -12.98 -87.90 -25.05
N ILE A 209 -14.19 -87.53 -24.62
CA ILE A 209 -14.95 -88.14 -23.52
C ILE A 209 -15.58 -89.51 -23.89
N ALA A 210 -15.36 -90.01 -25.11
CA ALA A 210 -15.83 -91.34 -25.54
C ALA A 210 -15.25 -92.49 -24.67
N GLY A 211 -14.07 -92.31 -24.06
CA GLY A 211 -13.50 -93.29 -23.12
C GLY A 211 -14.28 -93.37 -21.81
N LEU A 212 -14.62 -92.22 -21.23
CA LEU A 212 -15.38 -92.10 -19.97
C LEU A 212 -16.81 -92.62 -20.13
N ARG A 213 -17.47 -92.32 -21.26
CA ARG A 213 -18.80 -92.84 -21.57
C ARG A 213 -18.83 -94.38 -21.63
N ARG A 214 -17.82 -95.00 -22.25
CA ARG A 214 -17.70 -96.47 -22.31
C ARG A 214 -17.50 -97.11 -20.93
N HIS A 215 -16.77 -96.46 -20.03
CA HIS A 215 -16.59 -96.96 -18.67
C HIS A 215 -17.88 -96.89 -17.85
N ILE A 216 -18.66 -95.79 -17.96
CA ILE A 216 -19.95 -95.65 -17.29
C ILE A 216 -20.93 -96.75 -17.79
N GLU A 217 -21.04 -96.95 -19.11
CA GLU A 217 -21.90 -98.00 -19.68
C GLU A 217 -21.48 -99.41 -19.25
N SER A 218 -20.18 -99.67 -19.11
CA SER A 218 -19.66 -100.94 -18.62
C SER A 218 -20.02 -101.19 -17.15
N MET A 219 -19.94 -100.16 -16.30
CA MET A 219 -20.30 -100.26 -14.89
C MET A 219 -21.80 -100.48 -14.70
N GLU A 220 -22.65 -99.82 -15.49
CA GLU A 220 -24.11 -100.03 -15.46
C GLU A 220 -24.51 -101.46 -15.88
N LYS A 221 -23.86 -102.03 -16.91
CA LYS A 221 -24.10 -103.42 -17.32
C LYS A 221 -23.65 -104.43 -16.27
N ALA A 222 -22.52 -104.18 -15.61
CA ALA A 222 -22.03 -105.01 -14.52
C ALA A 222 -23.00 -104.96 -13.32
N GLY A 223 -23.50 -103.77 -12.96
CA GLY A 223 -24.49 -103.59 -11.90
C GLY A 223 -25.80 -104.34 -12.16
N LYS A 224 -26.35 -104.26 -13.38
CA LYS A 224 -27.56 -105.00 -13.77
C LYS A 224 -27.36 -106.52 -13.71
N SER A 225 -26.16 -107.00 -14.06
CA SER A 225 -25.83 -108.42 -14.04
C SER A 225 -25.72 -108.96 -12.60
N LEU A 226 -25.17 -108.17 -11.68
CA LEU A 226 -25.13 -108.50 -10.26
C LEU A 226 -26.53 -108.56 -9.65
N GLN A 227 -27.38 -107.57 -9.94
CA GLN A 227 -28.75 -107.52 -9.43
C GLN A 227 -29.60 -108.69 -9.94
N LYS A 228 -29.39 -109.13 -11.19
CA LYS A 228 -30.08 -110.32 -11.72
C LYS A 228 -29.64 -111.59 -10.99
N ARG A 229 -28.33 -111.77 -10.79
CA ARG A 229 -27.80 -112.95 -10.09
C ARG A 229 -28.17 -113.00 -8.61
N SER A 230 -28.27 -111.86 -7.93
CA SER A 230 -28.76 -111.83 -6.55
C SER A 230 -30.23 -112.25 -6.47
N GLY A 231 -31.07 -111.80 -7.40
CA GLY A 231 -32.46 -112.26 -7.48
C GLY A 231 -32.59 -113.76 -7.78
N GLU A 232 -31.79 -114.29 -8.72
CA GLU A 232 -31.75 -115.73 -9.01
C GLU A 232 -31.30 -116.56 -7.80
N LEU A 233 -30.38 -116.02 -6.97
CA LEU A 233 -29.93 -116.65 -5.73
C LEU A 233 -31.05 -116.67 -4.67
N GLU A 234 -31.71 -115.54 -4.43
CA GLU A 234 -32.84 -115.44 -3.48
C GLU A 234 -34.00 -116.38 -3.87
N GLU A 235 -34.30 -116.49 -5.17
CA GLU A 235 -35.29 -117.43 -5.68
C GLU A 235 -34.86 -118.90 -5.52
N ALA A 236 -33.57 -119.20 -5.66
CA ALA A 236 -33.03 -120.54 -5.43
C ALA A 236 -33.07 -120.92 -3.94
N GLU A 237 -32.70 -119.99 -3.05
CA GLU A 237 -32.79 -120.17 -1.59
C GLU A 237 -34.23 -120.38 -1.14
N THR A 238 -35.17 -119.60 -1.66
CA THR A 238 -36.60 -119.76 -1.36
C THR A 238 -37.10 -121.14 -1.80
N ARG A 239 -36.74 -121.58 -3.02
CA ARG A 239 -37.08 -122.93 -3.51
C ARG A 239 -36.45 -124.05 -2.69
N LEU A 240 -35.23 -123.87 -2.21
CA LEU A 240 -34.58 -124.83 -1.31
C LEU A 240 -35.35 -124.95 0.01
N VAL A 241 -35.72 -123.83 0.64
CA VAL A 241 -36.52 -123.82 1.88
C VAL A 241 -37.89 -124.46 1.67
N GLU A 242 -38.55 -124.21 0.54
CA GLU A 242 -39.83 -124.84 0.20
C GLU A 242 -39.70 -126.35 -0.05
N ALA A 243 -38.67 -126.77 -0.78
CA ALA A 243 -38.37 -128.18 -1.02
C ALA A 243 -38.03 -128.91 0.28
N GLU A 244 -37.27 -128.27 1.17
CA GLU A 244 -36.98 -128.79 2.51
C GLU A 244 -38.26 -128.99 3.32
N LYS A 245 -39.16 -127.99 3.35
CA LYS A 245 -40.47 -128.11 4.02
C LYS A 245 -41.34 -129.21 3.40
N ALA A 246 -41.34 -129.35 2.08
CA ALA A 246 -42.08 -130.40 1.38
C ALA A 246 -41.52 -131.79 1.72
N LEU A 247 -40.19 -131.93 1.79
CA LEU A 247 -39.52 -133.15 2.18
C LEU A 247 -39.84 -133.53 3.64
N ARG A 248 -39.79 -132.57 4.58
CA ARG A 248 -40.21 -132.79 5.97
C ARG A 248 -41.65 -133.30 6.04
N ARG A 249 -42.59 -132.64 5.35
CA ARG A 249 -44.00 -133.09 5.29
C ARG A 249 -44.17 -134.48 4.70
N PHE A 250 -43.39 -134.84 3.69
CA PHE A 250 -43.45 -136.16 3.07
C PHE A 250 -42.96 -137.26 4.01
N ILE A 251 -41.86 -136.99 4.73
CA ILE A 251 -41.29 -137.89 5.73
C ILE A 251 -42.25 -138.08 6.91
N ASP A 252 -42.81 -136.99 7.45
CA ASP A 252 -43.79 -137.05 8.55
C ASP A 252 -45.04 -137.85 8.18
N ALA A 253 -45.47 -137.78 6.92
CA ALA A 253 -46.63 -138.52 6.42
C ALA A 253 -46.32 -140.01 6.18
N HIS A 254 -45.07 -140.35 5.87
CA HIS A 254 -44.61 -141.71 5.56
C HIS A 254 -43.48 -142.07 6.52
N ASN A 255 -43.82 -142.35 7.78
CA ASN A 255 -42.92 -142.77 8.86
C ASN A 255 -42.08 -144.04 8.56
N ILE A 256 -42.17 -144.60 7.36
CA ILE A 256 -41.44 -145.77 6.88
C ILE A 256 -41.02 -145.49 5.43
N CYS A 257 -39.73 -145.63 5.13
CA CYS A 257 -39.18 -145.43 3.80
C CYS A 257 -39.83 -146.40 2.79
N PRO A 258 -40.45 -145.90 1.71
CA PRO A 258 -41.09 -146.75 0.69
C PRO A 258 -40.09 -147.60 -0.10
N THR A 259 -38.78 -147.32 0.00
CA THR A 259 -37.72 -148.01 -0.74
C THR A 259 -37.00 -149.09 0.09
N CYS A 260 -36.86 -148.93 1.42
CA CYS A 260 -36.10 -149.86 2.26
C CYS A 260 -36.79 -150.31 3.55
N GLY A 261 -37.98 -149.80 3.87
CA GLY A 261 -38.77 -150.22 5.03
C GLY A 261 -38.25 -149.74 6.40
N GLN A 262 -37.20 -148.92 6.44
CA GLN A 262 -36.67 -148.34 7.68
C GLN A 262 -37.46 -147.09 8.11
N PRO A 263 -37.55 -146.79 9.42
CA PRO A 263 -38.16 -145.55 9.89
C PRO A 263 -37.35 -144.34 9.38
N MET A 264 -38.03 -143.37 8.76
CA MET A 264 -37.41 -142.12 8.31
C MET A 264 -37.55 -141.06 9.40
N ASP A 265 -36.44 -140.39 9.71
CA ASP A 265 -36.38 -139.24 10.59
C ASP A 265 -36.04 -138.01 9.73
N ALA A 266 -36.91 -137.00 9.77
CA ALA A 266 -36.82 -135.82 8.92
C ALA A 266 -35.53 -135.03 9.13
N ASP A 267 -35.07 -134.90 10.38
CA ASP A 267 -33.88 -134.12 10.70
C ASP A 267 -32.60 -134.88 10.28
N ARG A 268 -32.60 -136.21 10.38
CA ARG A 268 -31.45 -137.04 10.01
C ARG A 268 -31.21 -137.10 8.48
N VAL A 269 -32.28 -136.98 7.69
CA VAL A 269 -32.19 -136.93 6.21
C VAL A 269 -31.67 -135.56 5.76
N LEU A 270 -32.11 -134.46 6.38
CA LEU A 270 -31.71 -133.11 6.00
C LEU A 270 -30.28 -132.76 6.39
N ASP A 271 -29.81 -133.19 7.55
CA ASP A 271 -28.41 -132.98 7.98
C ASP A 271 -27.40 -133.67 7.04
N GLN A 272 -27.79 -134.76 6.39
CA GLN A 272 -26.92 -135.47 5.45
C GLN A 272 -26.70 -134.70 4.13
N PHE A 273 -27.59 -133.76 3.78
CA PHE A 273 -27.47 -132.92 2.58
C PHE A 273 -26.81 -131.56 2.83
N HIS A 274 -26.86 -131.03 4.05
CA HIS A 274 -26.18 -129.77 4.39
C HIS A 274 -24.66 -129.95 4.67
N GLY A 275 -24.19 -131.17 4.91
CA GLY A 275 -22.81 -131.46 5.30
C GLY A 275 -21.73 -131.43 4.20
N THR A 276 -22.07 -131.19 2.92
CA THR A 276 -21.09 -131.27 1.81
C THR A 276 -20.71 -129.93 1.17
N GLY A 277 -21.16 -128.80 1.69
CA GLY A 277 -21.00 -127.48 1.03
C GLY A 277 -19.83 -126.60 1.50
N GLU A 278 -19.22 -126.86 2.66
CA GLU A 278 -18.41 -125.84 3.36
C GLU A 278 -16.88 -125.89 3.12
N GLN A 279 -16.39 -126.59 2.08
CA GLN A 279 -14.93 -126.77 1.85
C GLN A 279 -14.32 -126.20 0.55
N ALA A 280 -14.96 -125.29 -0.17
CA ALA A 280 -14.31 -124.67 -1.34
C ALA A 280 -14.54 -123.16 -1.43
N GLY A 281 -13.52 -122.38 -1.02
CA GLY A 281 -13.50 -120.92 -1.24
C GLY A 281 -12.41 -120.17 -0.47
N GLN A 282 -11.14 -120.54 -0.66
CA GLN A 282 -10.02 -119.60 -0.59
C GLN A 282 -9.83 -118.97 -1.96
#